data_AF-A0A497BIR2-F1
#
_entry.id   AF-A0A497BIR2-F1
#
_cell.length_a   1.000
_cell.length_b   1.000
_cell.length_c   1.000
_cell.angle_alpha   90.00
_cell.angle_beta   90.00
_cell.angle_gamma   90.00
#
_symmetry.space_group_name_H-M   'P 1'
#
loop_
_entity.id
_entity.type
_entity.pdbx_description
1 polymer ?
#
loop_
_entity_poly.entity_id
_entity_poly.type
_entity_poly.pdbx_seq_one_letter_code
_entity_poly.pdbx_strand_id
1 'polypeptide(L)'
;MLFLDLRWVIFVLLLATISIVSLTVRLARWRRRERRASPLTPEGVHTVLERASFGWLMLDGPRSYRYANPYARRLLGLTSPDGLLPEAAWVPLLEEDRGAARQEMGAMGRYRRVSLPSDRVVRWWVTPWNEMDIVVVMEATAQHRAEQAASYLFSALSHELRTPIGTILTHLEILLLPDVSEEIRQQSLHLLQTETRRMARLINQMLELGRLETSVEIERRPVDLLALVEQAIAQSAPQAEGREIDLSLHAQTLLPLVVGQEGRLLQVFLNLLDNGIKYSRPGDRVIVSLGRVEEGVECIVRDTGPGIPAEHLPHVTRRFYRAVPRKIEGSGLGLTLVEEILRRHQSRLELQSRTVGEETGTRVRFVLSILPEEVRA
;
A
#
# COMPACT_ATOMS: atom_id res chain seq x y z
N MET A 1 58.17 -49.35 -51.09
CA MET A 1 58.33 -48.46 -49.93
C MET A 1 58.33 -47.02 -50.43
N LEU A 2 57.17 -46.34 -50.41
CA LEU A 2 57.09 -44.92 -50.74
C LEU A 2 57.60 -44.13 -49.52
N PHE A 3 58.84 -43.63 -49.58
CA PHE A 3 59.28 -42.58 -48.69
C PHE A 3 58.54 -41.30 -49.11
N LEU A 4 57.43 -40.97 -48.44
CA LEU A 4 56.87 -39.63 -48.53
C LEU A 4 57.93 -38.67 -47.98
N ASP A 5 58.44 -37.79 -48.84
CA ASP A 5 59.38 -36.75 -48.44
C ASP A 5 58.71 -35.89 -47.37
N LEU A 6 59.28 -35.92 -46.17
CA LEU A 6 58.79 -35.21 -44.99
C LEU A 6 58.59 -33.72 -45.29
N ARG A 7 59.37 -33.15 -46.22
CA ARG A 7 59.21 -31.78 -46.70
C ARG A 7 57.89 -31.55 -47.44
N TRP A 8 57.47 -32.51 -48.26
CA TRP A 8 56.20 -32.46 -48.98
C TRP A 8 54.99 -32.60 -48.05
N VAL A 9 55.08 -33.48 -47.05
CA VAL A 9 54.01 -33.64 -46.04
C VAL A 9 53.84 -32.36 -45.20
N ILE A 10 54.96 -31.77 -44.76
CA ILE A 10 54.94 -30.49 -44.02
C ILE A 10 54.38 -29.36 -44.87
N PHE A 11 54.74 -29.29 -46.15
CA PHE A 11 54.25 -28.25 -47.07
C PHE A 11 52.74 -28.33 -47.31
N VAL A 12 52.20 -29.54 -47.51
CA VAL A 12 50.75 -29.77 -47.68
C VAL A 12 49.98 -29.45 -46.40
N LEU A 13 50.51 -29.79 -45.22
CA LEU A 13 49.93 -29.43 -43.93
C LEU A 13 49.93 -27.91 -43.68
N LEU A 14 50.97 -27.19 -44.13
CA LEU A 14 51.04 -25.73 -44.04
C LEU A 14 50.02 -25.05 -44.96
N LEU A 15 49.85 -25.54 -46.19
CA LEU A 15 48.83 -25.05 -47.12
C LEU A 15 47.40 -25.33 -46.65
N ALA A 16 47.17 -26.50 -46.04
CA ALA A 16 45.89 -26.84 -45.43
C ALA A 16 45.57 -25.95 -44.23
N THR A 17 46.55 -25.68 -43.35
CA THR A 17 46.35 -24.79 -42.19
C THR A 17 46.11 -23.35 -42.62
N ILE A 18 46.85 -22.82 -43.61
CA ILE A 18 46.62 -21.47 -44.16
C ILE A 18 45.23 -21.37 -44.82
N SER A 19 44.78 -22.41 -45.54
CA SER A 19 43.45 -22.44 -46.16
C SER A 19 42.33 -22.51 -45.13
N ILE A 20 42.52 -23.29 -44.04
CA ILE A 20 41.57 -23.36 -42.92
C ILE A 20 41.54 -22.05 -42.14
N VAL A 21 42.68 -21.38 -41.94
CA VAL A 21 42.73 -20.05 -41.30
C VAL A 21 42.09 -18.99 -42.20
N SER A 22 42.33 -19.03 -43.51
CA SER A 22 41.69 -18.12 -44.47
C SER A 22 40.18 -18.34 -44.57
N LEU A 23 39.73 -19.61 -44.55
CA LEU A 23 38.31 -19.99 -44.56
C LEU A 23 37.63 -19.66 -43.24
N THR A 24 38.27 -19.87 -42.09
CA THR A 24 37.75 -19.45 -40.78
C THR A 24 37.74 -17.93 -40.63
N VAL A 25 38.72 -17.21 -41.17
CA VAL A 25 38.70 -15.73 -41.24
C VAL A 25 37.64 -15.23 -42.21
N ARG A 26 37.42 -15.88 -43.36
CA ARG A 26 36.33 -15.54 -44.29
C ARG A 26 34.95 -15.87 -43.72
N LEU A 27 34.77 -17.03 -43.07
CA LEU A 27 33.55 -17.41 -42.38
C LEU A 27 33.31 -16.55 -41.13
N ALA A 28 34.35 -16.13 -40.41
CA ALA A 28 34.26 -15.18 -39.31
C ALA A 28 33.93 -13.77 -39.82
N ARG A 29 34.46 -13.34 -40.97
CA ARG A 29 34.13 -12.06 -41.62
C ARG A 29 32.72 -12.08 -42.23
N TRP A 30 32.26 -13.22 -42.75
CA TRP A 30 30.91 -13.43 -43.28
C TRP A 30 29.88 -13.50 -42.14
N ARG A 31 30.12 -14.28 -41.08
CA ARG A 31 29.33 -14.26 -39.84
C ARG A 31 29.37 -12.91 -39.12
N ARG A 32 30.48 -12.15 -39.18
CA ARG A 32 30.55 -10.77 -38.68
C ARG A 32 29.84 -9.76 -39.59
N ARG A 33 29.65 -10.05 -40.89
CA ARG A 33 28.85 -9.20 -41.80
C ARG A 33 27.35 -9.41 -41.59
N GLU A 34 26.90 -10.65 -41.38
CA GLU A 34 25.48 -10.94 -41.04
C GLU A 34 25.12 -10.59 -39.59
N ARG A 35 26.08 -10.58 -38.65
CA ARG A 35 25.87 -10.12 -37.26
C ARG A 35 26.16 -8.62 -37.04
N ARG A 36 26.38 -7.83 -38.10
CA ARG A 36 26.60 -6.36 -38.04
C ARG A 36 25.49 -5.57 -38.73
N ALA A 37 24.24 -5.98 -38.58
CA ALA A 37 23.22 -4.96 -38.37
C ALA A 37 23.35 -4.55 -36.91
N SER A 38 23.93 -3.38 -36.62
CA SER A 38 23.93 -2.83 -35.26
C SER A 38 22.47 -2.79 -34.76
N PRO A 39 22.11 -3.45 -33.65
CA PRO A 39 20.75 -3.40 -33.12
C PRO A 39 20.34 -2.02 -32.58
N LEU A 40 21.28 -1.06 -32.59
CA LEU A 40 21.12 0.31 -32.11
C LEU A 40 21.44 1.28 -33.27
N THR A 41 20.61 1.30 -34.31
CA THR A 41 20.60 2.46 -35.21
C THR A 41 20.10 3.68 -34.41
N PRO A 42 20.57 4.91 -34.69
CA PRO A 42 20.04 6.12 -34.06
C PRO A 42 18.51 6.20 -34.12
N GLU A 43 17.93 5.76 -35.25
CA GLU A 43 16.49 5.67 -35.48
C GLU A 43 15.81 4.62 -34.58
N GLY A 44 16.45 3.48 -34.35
CA GLY A 44 15.97 2.44 -33.43
C GLY A 44 15.97 2.90 -31.97
N VAL A 45 17.04 3.59 -31.54
CA VAL A 45 17.15 4.16 -30.19
C VAL A 45 16.11 5.26 -29.98
N HIS A 46 15.93 6.14 -30.95
CA HIS A 46 14.88 7.17 -30.91
C HIS A 46 13.49 6.54 -30.77
N THR A 47 13.18 5.50 -31.54
CA THR A 47 11.90 4.79 -31.47
C THR A 47 11.65 4.16 -30.09
N VAL A 48 12.69 3.63 -29.44
CA VAL A 48 12.59 3.09 -28.08
C VAL A 48 12.35 4.22 -27.06
N LEU A 49 13.07 5.34 -27.17
CA LEU A 49 12.90 6.48 -26.27
C LEU A 49 11.52 7.13 -26.41
N GLU A 50 10.97 7.22 -27.61
CA GLU A 50 9.63 7.73 -27.88
C GLU A 50 8.52 6.91 -27.18
N ARG A 51 8.74 5.60 -27.03
CA ARG A 51 7.78 4.67 -26.39
C ARG A 51 8.12 4.34 -24.94
N ALA A 52 9.19 4.92 -24.40
CA ALA A 52 9.67 4.59 -23.07
C ALA A 52 8.66 4.99 -21.98
N SER A 53 8.53 4.14 -20.95
CA SER A 53 7.75 4.42 -19.74
C SER A 53 8.52 5.26 -18.71
N PHE A 54 9.56 5.96 -19.15
CA PHE A 54 10.34 6.91 -18.38
C PHE A 54 10.62 8.13 -19.26
N GLY A 55 10.80 9.27 -18.62
CA GLY A 55 11.12 10.51 -19.29
C GLY A 55 12.61 10.60 -19.54
N TRP A 56 12.96 11.00 -20.75
CA TRP A 56 14.33 11.25 -21.16
C TRP A 56 14.44 12.66 -21.70
N LEU A 57 15.38 13.43 -21.16
CA LEU A 57 15.62 14.83 -21.50
C LEU A 57 17.13 15.07 -21.69
N MET A 58 17.51 15.75 -22.76
CA MET A 58 18.88 16.12 -23.08
C MET A 58 19.03 17.64 -23.05
N LEU A 59 19.84 18.15 -22.14
CA LEU A 59 20.07 19.57 -21.93
C LEU A 59 21.37 20.00 -22.63
N ASP A 60 21.34 21.12 -23.35
CA ASP A 60 22.50 21.63 -24.09
C ASP A 60 23.01 22.99 -23.59
N GLY A 61 22.29 23.61 -22.65
CA GLY A 61 22.63 24.88 -22.02
C GLY A 61 21.86 25.06 -20.71
N PRO A 62 21.94 26.24 -20.05
CA PRO A 62 21.32 26.46 -18.73
C PRO A 62 19.80 26.22 -18.75
N ARG A 63 19.13 26.71 -19.80
CA ARG A 63 17.67 26.62 -19.94
C ARG A 63 17.21 26.05 -21.29
N SER A 64 18.10 25.44 -22.06
CA SER A 64 17.80 24.80 -23.35
C SER A 64 17.87 23.27 -23.25
N TYR A 65 16.95 22.60 -23.94
CA TYR A 65 16.97 21.16 -24.14
C TYR A 65 16.85 20.84 -25.63
N ARG A 66 17.66 19.88 -26.07
CA ARG A 66 17.74 19.42 -27.46
C ARG A 66 16.75 18.31 -27.76
N TYR A 67 16.34 17.56 -26.74
CA TYR A 67 15.41 16.46 -26.90
C TYR A 67 14.70 16.14 -25.60
N ALA A 68 13.39 15.91 -25.68
CA ALA A 68 12.51 15.46 -24.61
C ALA A 68 11.49 14.47 -25.20
N ASN A 69 11.54 13.22 -24.75
CA ASN A 69 10.58 12.22 -25.20
C ASN A 69 9.14 12.55 -24.71
N PRO A 70 8.08 11.96 -25.29
CA PRO A 70 6.70 12.25 -24.89
C PRO A 70 6.42 12.09 -23.39
N TYR A 71 7.06 11.09 -22.75
CA TYR A 71 6.89 10.84 -21.33
C TYR A 71 7.46 11.98 -20.47
N ALA A 72 8.67 12.48 -20.77
CA ALA A 72 9.28 13.62 -20.08
C ALA A 72 8.44 14.88 -20.27
N ARG A 73 7.99 15.14 -21.51
CA ARG A 73 7.16 16.30 -21.83
C ARG A 73 5.87 16.31 -21.03
N ARG A 74 5.18 15.17 -20.95
CA ARG A 74 3.97 14.99 -20.16
C ARG A 74 4.20 15.19 -18.66
N LEU A 75 5.30 14.69 -18.12
CA LEU A 75 5.59 14.82 -16.68
C LEU A 75 6.00 16.24 -16.29
N LEU A 76 6.88 16.87 -17.06
CA LEU A 76 7.47 18.16 -16.75
C LEU A 76 6.69 19.35 -17.32
N GLY A 77 5.65 19.10 -18.12
CA GLY A 77 4.83 20.15 -18.73
C GLY A 77 5.52 20.85 -19.91
N LEU A 78 6.33 20.12 -20.69
CA LEU A 78 7.01 20.66 -21.87
C LEU A 78 6.12 20.55 -23.11
N THR A 79 6.11 21.58 -23.96
CA THR A 79 5.23 21.67 -25.13
C THR A 79 5.82 21.05 -26.40
N SER A 80 7.15 21.10 -26.56
CA SER A 80 7.87 20.68 -27.77
C SER A 80 8.94 19.63 -27.46
N PRO A 81 9.38 18.82 -28.45
CA PRO A 81 10.46 17.84 -28.27
C PRO A 81 11.82 18.49 -28.01
N ASP A 82 11.99 19.75 -28.38
CA ASP A 82 13.18 20.57 -28.16
C ASP A 82 12.75 22.01 -27.85
N GLY A 83 13.60 22.79 -27.18
CA GLY A 83 13.32 24.20 -26.88
C GLY A 83 13.85 24.68 -25.54
N LEU A 84 13.13 25.63 -24.94
CA LEU A 84 13.49 26.24 -23.65
C LEU A 84 12.69 25.62 -22.50
N LEU A 85 13.37 25.43 -21.35
CA LEU A 85 12.72 25.03 -20.11
C LEU A 85 11.73 26.12 -19.67
N PRO A 86 10.53 25.74 -19.18
CA PRO A 86 9.52 26.70 -18.75
C PRO A 86 9.94 27.43 -17.48
N GLU A 87 9.24 28.51 -17.13
CA GLU A 87 9.35 29.12 -15.80
C GLU A 87 8.54 28.30 -14.79
N ALA A 88 9.17 27.26 -14.24
CA ALA A 88 8.55 26.37 -13.26
C ALA A 88 9.43 26.21 -12.02
N ALA A 89 8.80 25.99 -10.87
CA ALA A 89 9.47 25.87 -9.57
C ALA A 89 10.51 24.73 -9.49
N TRP A 90 10.39 23.72 -10.37
CA TRP A 90 11.35 22.62 -10.44
C TRP A 90 12.62 22.98 -11.23
N VAL A 91 12.62 23.99 -12.10
CA VAL A 91 13.77 24.33 -12.96
C VAL A 91 15.01 24.74 -12.15
N PRO A 92 14.92 25.61 -11.12
CA PRO A 92 16.08 25.93 -10.29
C PRO A 92 16.69 24.71 -9.58
N LEU A 93 15.86 23.74 -9.17
CA LEU A 93 16.32 22.49 -8.55
C LEU A 93 17.12 21.63 -9.53
N LEU A 94 16.71 21.64 -10.81
CA LEU A 94 17.42 20.93 -11.87
C LEU A 94 18.76 21.59 -12.18
N GLU A 95 18.81 22.92 -12.22
CA GLU A 95 20.06 23.68 -12.41
C GLU A 95 21.07 23.41 -11.30
N GLU A 96 20.60 23.38 -10.04
CA GLU A 96 21.41 23.01 -8.88
C GLU A 96 21.99 21.59 -9.01
N ASP A 97 21.16 20.60 -9.34
CA ASP A 97 21.59 19.20 -9.49
C ASP A 97 22.58 19.01 -10.65
N ARG A 98 22.41 19.75 -11.75
CA ARG A 98 23.36 19.74 -12.88
C ARG A 98 24.71 20.30 -12.47
N GLY A 99 24.72 21.45 -11.79
CA GLY A 99 25.94 22.08 -11.29
C GLY A 99 26.68 21.14 -10.35
N ALA A 100 25.97 20.54 -9.40
CA ALA A 100 26.54 19.57 -8.48
C ALA A 100 27.05 18.30 -9.17
N ALA A 101 26.33 17.77 -10.17
CA ALA A 101 26.73 16.57 -10.92
C ALA A 101 28.02 16.78 -11.73
N ARG A 102 28.30 18.00 -12.19
CA ARG A 102 29.54 18.33 -12.93
C ARG A 102 30.74 18.59 -12.02
N GLN A 103 30.52 19.03 -10.79
CA GLN A 103 31.59 19.32 -9.82
C GLN A 103 32.15 18.04 -9.16
N GLU A 104 31.35 16.98 -9.01
CA GLU A 104 31.80 15.71 -8.47
C GLU A 104 32.40 14.80 -9.57
N MET A 105 33.69 14.99 -9.87
CA MET A 105 34.46 14.12 -10.76
C MET A 105 34.38 12.65 -10.30
N GLY A 106 33.73 11.80 -11.09
CA GLY A 106 33.56 10.36 -10.84
C GLY A 106 32.20 9.94 -10.27
N ALA A 107 31.26 10.87 -10.03
CA ALA A 107 29.92 10.53 -9.54
C ALA A 107 29.06 9.84 -10.63
N MET A 108 28.29 8.82 -10.23
CA MET A 108 27.26 8.16 -11.05
C MET A 108 26.05 9.07 -11.38
N GLY A 109 26.19 10.40 -11.35
CA GLY A 109 25.11 11.38 -11.48
C GLY A 109 24.38 11.72 -10.16
N ARG A 110 23.48 12.69 -10.20
CA ARG A 110 22.71 13.19 -9.06
C ARG A 110 21.26 12.74 -9.13
N TYR A 111 20.73 12.32 -7.99
CA TYR A 111 19.35 11.88 -7.85
C TYR A 111 18.58 12.83 -6.93
N ARG A 112 17.39 13.26 -7.35
CA ARG A 112 16.49 14.07 -6.52
C ARG A 112 15.05 13.65 -6.76
N ARG A 113 14.25 13.75 -5.71
CA ARG A 113 12.80 13.65 -5.75
C ARG A 113 12.21 15.06 -5.73
N VAL A 114 11.26 15.35 -6.61
CA VAL A 114 10.67 16.68 -6.77
C VAL A 114 9.15 16.57 -6.84
N SER A 115 8.47 17.39 -6.05
CA SER A 115 7.01 17.59 -6.14
C SER A 115 6.71 18.63 -7.19
N LEU A 116 5.87 18.26 -8.16
CA LEU A 116 5.43 19.14 -9.23
C LEU A 116 4.12 19.84 -8.84
N PRO A 117 3.80 21.00 -9.44
CA PRO A 117 2.53 21.71 -9.20
C PRO A 117 1.26 20.90 -9.49
N SER A 118 1.38 19.79 -10.24
CA SER A 118 0.29 18.90 -10.61
C SER A 118 -0.03 17.82 -9.55
N ASP A 119 0.43 17.99 -8.30
CA ASP A 119 0.39 16.98 -7.22
C ASP A 119 1.07 15.64 -7.58
N ARG A 120 1.90 15.66 -8.62
CA ARG A 120 2.74 14.54 -9.02
C ARG A 120 4.10 14.66 -8.36
N VAL A 121 4.66 13.51 -8.02
CA VAL A 121 6.03 13.44 -7.53
C VAL A 121 6.84 12.71 -8.58
N VAL A 122 7.92 13.34 -9.00
CA VAL A 122 8.89 12.73 -9.90
C VAL A 122 10.20 12.48 -9.17
N ARG A 123 10.91 11.46 -9.61
CA ARG A 123 12.32 11.30 -9.31
C ARG A 123 13.09 11.55 -10.59
N TRP A 124 14.16 12.32 -10.52
CA TRP A 124 15.06 12.45 -11.64
C TRP A 124 16.46 12.02 -11.27
N TRP A 125 17.18 11.60 -12.28
CA TRP A 125 18.60 11.33 -12.24
C TRP A 125 19.28 12.14 -13.33
N VAL A 126 20.26 12.96 -12.94
CA VAL A 126 20.99 13.89 -13.80
C VAL A 126 22.42 13.42 -13.91
N THR A 127 22.93 13.25 -15.13
CA THR A 127 24.31 12.86 -15.37
C THR A 127 24.92 13.68 -16.51
N PRO A 128 26.16 14.18 -16.35
CA PRO A 128 26.84 14.88 -17.44
C PRO A 128 27.25 13.89 -18.53
N TRP A 129 27.06 14.29 -19.79
CA TRP A 129 27.54 13.57 -20.97
C TRP A 129 28.22 14.57 -21.91
N ASN A 130 29.56 14.58 -21.92
CA ASN A 130 30.36 15.56 -22.65
C ASN A 130 29.94 17.00 -22.29
N GLU A 131 29.52 17.78 -23.28
CA GLU A 131 29.03 19.14 -23.11
C GLU A 131 27.54 19.21 -22.73
N MET A 132 26.80 18.11 -22.82
CA MET A 132 25.37 18.03 -22.51
C MET A 132 25.12 17.41 -21.13
N ASP A 133 23.89 17.54 -20.62
CA ASP A 133 23.42 16.78 -19.47
C ASP A 133 22.23 15.91 -19.86
N ILE A 134 22.21 14.68 -19.36
CA ILE A 134 21.10 13.76 -19.53
C ILE A 134 20.30 13.72 -18.23
N VAL A 135 18.99 13.85 -18.37
CA VAL A 135 18.04 13.74 -17.27
C VAL A 135 17.07 12.60 -17.56
N VAL A 136 17.08 11.60 -16.68
CA VAL A 136 16.08 10.54 -16.66
C VAL A 136 15.07 10.87 -15.59
N VAL A 137 13.80 11.03 -15.96
CA VAL A 137 12.71 11.36 -15.02
C VAL A 137 11.69 10.23 -14.97
N MET A 138 11.28 9.84 -13.77
CA MET A 138 10.28 8.81 -13.56
C MET A 138 9.22 9.32 -12.61
N GLU A 139 7.98 8.89 -12.83
CA GLU A 139 6.92 9.18 -11.87
C GLU A 139 7.09 8.31 -10.63
N ALA A 140 7.01 8.93 -9.46
CA ALA A 140 7.14 8.30 -8.16
C ALA A 140 5.95 8.66 -7.23
N THR A 141 4.86 9.21 -7.77
CA THR A 141 3.69 9.67 -7.01
C THR A 141 3.11 8.58 -6.11
N ALA A 142 2.82 7.39 -6.66
CA ALA A 142 2.25 6.29 -5.89
C ALA A 142 3.18 5.79 -4.78
N GLN A 143 4.47 5.61 -5.10
CA GLN A 143 5.49 5.23 -4.12
C GLN A 143 5.62 6.28 -3.01
N HIS A 144 5.67 7.57 -3.37
CA HIS A 144 5.79 8.65 -2.40
C HIS A 144 4.57 8.72 -1.46
N ARG A 145 3.36 8.56 -2.00
CA ARG A 145 2.14 8.51 -1.19
C ARG A 145 2.15 7.32 -0.22
N ALA A 146 2.64 6.16 -0.65
CA ALA A 146 2.79 5.00 0.21
C ALA A 146 3.82 5.25 1.33
N GLU A 147 4.99 5.82 0.99
CA GLU A 147 6.02 6.20 1.98
C GLU A 147 5.50 7.22 3.00
N GLN A 148 4.77 8.25 2.53
CA GLN A 148 4.16 9.25 3.42
C GLN A 148 3.09 8.63 4.31
N ALA A 149 2.23 7.76 3.77
CA ALA A 149 1.22 7.06 4.56
C ALA A 149 1.86 6.18 5.64
N ALA A 150 2.93 5.45 5.31
CA ALA A 150 3.69 4.66 6.26
C ALA A 150 4.35 5.52 7.34
N SER A 151 5.00 6.63 6.97
CA SER A 151 5.61 7.56 7.93
C SER A 151 4.58 8.17 8.88
N TYR A 152 3.43 8.59 8.35
CA TYR A 152 2.31 9.07 9.15
C TYR A 152 1.79 8.00 10.12
N LEU A 153 1.66 6.76 9.66
CA LEU A 153 1.26 5.63 10.50
C LEU A 153 2.22 5.42 11.69
N PHE A 154 3.54 5.43 11.45
CA PHE A 154 4.54 5.28 12.51
C PHE A 154 4.52 6.43 13.51
N SER A 155 4.34 7.66 13.03
CA SER A 155 4.22 8.84 13.88
C SER A 155 2.98 8.74 14.78
N ALA A 156 1.82 8.45 14.19
CA ALA A 156 0.56 8.31 14.92
C ALA A 156 0.60 7.16 15.94
N LEU A 157 1.18 6.01 15.58
CA LEU A 157 1.41 4.91 16.53
C LEU A 157 2.26 5.38 17.72
N SER A 158 3.36 6.07 17.45
CA SER A 158 4.26 6.56 18.50
C SER A 158 3.55 7.49 19.47
N HIS A 159 2.65 8.33 18.95
CA HIS A 159 1.81 9.20 19.77
C HIS A 159 0.80 8.40 20.61
N GLU A 160 0.10 7.43 20.02
CA GLU A 160 -0.91 6.62 20.72
C GLU A 160 -0.31 5.64 21.74
N LEU A 161 0.94 5.22 21.58
CA LEU A 161 1.67 4.39 22.55
C LEU A 161 2.26 5.20 23.70
N ARG A 162 2.59 6.48 23.50
CA ARG A 162 3.21 7.31 24.55
C ARG A 162 2.31 7.44 25.78
N THR A 163 1.02 7.62 25.59
CA THR A 163 0.04 7.75 26.67
C THR A 163 -0.07 6.49 27.54
N PRO A 164 -0.38 5.28 27.00
CA PRO A 164 -0.47 4.08 27.82
C PRO A 164 0.87 3.72 28.48
N ILE A 165 2.01 3.96 27.83
CA ILE A 165 3.33 3.78 28.46
C ILE A 165 3.49 4.69 29.67
N GLY A 166 3.12 5.98 29.55
CA GLY A 166 3.15 6.92 30.67
C GLY A 166 2.28 6.45 31.84
N THR A 167 1.04 6.03 31.56
CA THR A 167 0.13 5.48 32.57
C THR A 167 0.73 4.23 33.25
N ILE A 168 1.31 3.30 32.48
CA ILE A 168 1.96 2.11 33.01
C ILE A 168 3.10 2.48 33.95
N LEU A 169 3.98 3.40 33.54
CA LEU A 169 5.10 3.84 34.36
C LEU A 169 4.62 4.47 35.67
N THR A 170 3.65 5.39 35.62
CA THR A 170 3.09 6.02 36.82
C THR A 170 2.47 5.00 37.77
N HIS A 171 1.71 4.02 37.28
CA HIS A 171 1.11 3.01 38.15
C HIS A 171 2.14 2.01 38.72
N LEU A 172 3.23 1.73 37.99
CA LEU A 172 4.35 0.98 38.54
C LEU A 172 5.06 1.77 39.65
N GLU A 173 5.27 3.08 39.49
CA GLU A 173 5.82 3.95 40.53
C GLU A 173 4.93 3.99 41.78
N ILE A 174 3.60 4.06 41.60
CA ILE A 174 2.64 3.98 42.72
C ILE A 174 2.82 2.66 43.45
N LEU A 175 2.87 1.52 42.75
CA LEU A 175 3.02 0.19 43.36
C LEU A 175 4.35 -0.03 44.10
N LEU A 176 5.37 0.77 43.81
CA LEU A 176 6.67 0.72 44.48
C LEU A 176 6.74 1.56 45.76
N LEU A 177 5.69 2.34 46.08
CA LEU A 177 5.64 3.09 47.34
C LEU A 177 5.48 2.13 48.53
N PRO A 178 6.12 2.41 49.68
CA PRO A 178 6.17 1.49 50.82
C PRO A 178 4.80 1.24 51.49
N ASP A 179 3.87 2.20 51.44
CA ASP A 179 2.60 2.17 52.18
C ASP A 179 1.36 2.32 51.27
N VAL A 180 1.28 1.52 50.20
CA VAL A 180 0.12 1.52 49.28
C VAL A 180 -1.01 0.65 49.84
N SER A 181 -2.22 1.21 49.94
CA SER A 181 -3.41 0.46 50.33
C SER A 181 -3.74 -0.65 49.33
N GLU A 182 -4.41 -1.71 49.78
CA GLU A 182 -4.75 -2.84 48.90
C GLU A 182 -5.72 -2.42 47.79
N GLU A 183 -6.61 -1.47 48.05
CA GLU A 183 -7.53 -0.91 47.06
C GLU A 183 -6.77 -0.21 45.92
N ILE A 184 -5.79 0.63 46.25
CA ILE A 184 -4.96 1.33 45.25
C ILE A 184 -4.09 0.34 44.48
N ARG A 185 -3.60 -0.71 45.15
CA ARG A 185 -2.83 -1.80 44.52
C ARG A 185 -3.66 -2.51 43.45
N GLN A 186 -4.87 -2.94 43.80
CA GLN A 186 -5.78 -3.63 42.88
C GLN A 186 -6.20 -2.74 41.71
N GLN A 187 -6.52 -1.47 41.97
CA GLN A 187 -6.83 -0.51 40.92
C GLN A 187 -5.65 -0.32 39.96
N SER A 188 -4.44 -0.18 40.48
CA SER A 188 -3.23 -0.02 39.66
C SER A 188 -2.94 -1.26 38.82
N LEU A 189 -3.07 -2.47 39.38
CA LEU A 189 -2.91 -3.73 38.64
C LEU A 189 -3.96 -3.88 37.54
N HIS A 190 -5.20 -3.51 37.81
CA HIS A 190 -6.27 -3.53 36.81
C HIS A 190 -5.99 -2.56 35.66
N LEU A 191 -5.52 -1.35 35.96
CA LEU A 191 -5.13 -0.36 34.98
C LEU A 191 -3.95 -0.82 34.12
N LEU A 192 -2.91 -1.39 34.75
CA LEU A 192 -1.76 -1.98 34.06
C LEU A 192 -2.19 -3.07 33.08
N GLN A 193 -3.04 -4.00 33.52
CA GLN A 193 -3.56 -5.07 32.66
C GLN A 193 -4.35 -4.52 31.48
N THR A 194 -5.20 -3.52 31.72
CA THR A 194 -6.05 -2.90 30.70
C THR A 194 -5.20 -2.19 29.63
N GLU A 195 -4.26 -1.35 30.04
CA GLU A 195 -3.39 -0.61 29.10
C GLU A 195 -2.44 -1.54 28.33
N THR A 196 -1.90 -2.59 28.97
CA THR A 196 -1.05 -3.57 28.29
C THR A 196 -1.82 -4.33 27.21
N ARG A 197 -3.06 -4.77 27.51
CA ARG A 197 -3.93 -5.41 26.52
C ARG A 197 -4.30 -4.45 25.39
N ARG A 198 -4.54 -3.17 25.71
CA ARG A 198 -4.83 -2.14 24.71
C ARG A 198 -3.64 -1.91 23.77
N MET A 199 -2.41 -1.81 24.30
CA MET A 199 -1.19 -1.70 23.49
C MET A 199 -1.00 -2.92 22.58
N ALA A 200 -1.21 -4.13 23.10
CA ALA A 200 -1.10 -5.35 22.30
C ALA A 200 -2.10 -5.35 21.12
N ARG A 201 -3.36 -4.96 21.37
CA ARG A 201 -4.37 -4.80 20.31
C ARG A 201 -3.94 -3.76 19.26
N LEU A 202 -3.43 -2.61 19.68
CA LEU A 202 -2.95 -1.55 18.79
C LEU A 202 -1.85 -2.05 17.85
N ILE A 203 -0.84 -2.71 18.41
CA ILE A 203 0.30 -3.25 17.65
C ILE A 203 -0.19 -4.30 16.65
N ASN A 204 -1.06 -5.23 17.08
CA ASN A 204 -1.61 -6.26 16.21
C ASN A 204 -2.43 -5.67 15.05
N GLN A 205 -3.32 -4.70 15.33
CA GLN A 205 -4.10 -4.01 14.30
C GLN A 205 -3.19 -3.30 13.28
N MET A 206 -2.08 -2.71 13.72
CA MET A 206 -1.13 -2.07 12.83
C MET A 206 -0.37 -3.07 11.95
N LEU A 207 0.15 -4.15 12.54
CA LEU A 207 0.82 -5.21 11.78
C LEU A 207 -0.14 -5.85 10.76
N GLU A 208 -1.39 -6.02 11.15
CA GLU A 208 -2.43 -6.53 10.28
C GLU A 208 -2.70 -5.60 9.11
N LEU A 209 -2.86 -4.29 9.37
CA LEU A 209 -3.04 -3.29 8.33
C LEU A 209 -1.86 -3.27 7.35
N GLY A 210 -0.62 -3.31 7.84
CA GLY A 210 0.57 -3.38 6.99
C GLY A 210 0.64 -4.65 6.12
N ARG A 211 0.24 -5.80 6.67
CA ARG A 211 0.12 -7.07 5.91
C ARG A 211 -0.98 -6.96 4.85
N LEU A 212 -2.11 -6.34 5.17
CA LEU A 212 -3.21 -6.06 4.25
C LEU A 212 -2.89 -4.93 3.27
N GLU A 213 -1.76 -4.25 3.32
CA GLU A 213 -1.35 -3.32 2.26
C GLU A 213 -0.40 -4.00 1.26
N THR A 214 0.33 -5.01 1.71
CA THR A 214 1.39 -5.68 0.95
C THR A 214 0.94 -7.01 0.32
N SER A 215 -0.06 -7.68 0.88
CA SER A 215 -0.53 -8.99 0.37
C SER A 215 -1.25 -8.83 -0.97
N VAL A 216 -0.90 -9.61 -2.00
CA VAL A 216 -1.52 -9.47 -3.33
C VAL A 216 -2.82 -10.26 -3.45
N GLU A 217 -2.96 -11.37 -2.71
CA GLU A 217 -4.11 -12.27 -2.83
C GLU A 217 -4.73 -12.61 -1.47
N ILE A 218 -6.06 -12.73 -1.44
CA ILE A 218 -6.81 -13.37 -0.36
C ILE A 218 -7.19 -14.75 -0.88
N GLU A 219 -6.85 -15.80 -0.13
CA GLU A 219 -7.39 -17.12 -0.40
C GLU A 219 -8.89 -17.11 -0.06
N ARG A 220 -9.74 -17.23 -1.09
CA ARG A 220 -11.19 -17.17 -0.94
C ARG A 220 -11.75 -18.58 -0.96
N ARG A 221 -12.50 -18.92 0.09
CA ARG A 221 -13.21 -20.20 0.23
C ARG A 221 -14.70 -19.93 0.46
N PRO A 222 -15.57 -20.93 0.28
CA PRO A 222 -16.96 -20.82 0.69
C PRO A 222 -17.05 -20.61 2.21
N VAL A 223 -17.83 -19.62 2.64
CA VAL A 223 -18.02 -19.26 4.05
C VAL A 223 -19.51 -19.25 4.38
N ASP A 224 -19.87 -19.90 5.47
CA ASP A 224 -21.19 -19.80 6.08
C ASP A 224 -21.24 -18.55 6.96
N LEU A 225 -21.93 -17.50 6.48
CA LEU A 225 -22.04 -16.24 7.21
C LEU A 225 -22.87 -16.36 8.48
N LEU A 226 -23.85 -17.25 8.53
CA LEU A 226 -24.69 -17.38 9.71
C LEU A 226 -23.84 -17.90 10.88
N ALA A 227 -23.14 -19.01 10.66
CA ALA A 227 -22.24 -19.61 11.65
C ALA A 227 -21.12 -18.63 12.07
N LEU A 228 -20.55 -17.90 11.11
CA LEU A 228 -19.49 -16.93 11.38
C LEU A 228 -19.98 -15.76 12.24
N VAL A 229 -21.18 -15.24 11.98
CA VAL A 229 -21.76 -14.13 12.75
C VAL A 229 -22.20 -14.59 14.13
N GLU A 230 -22.76 -15.80 14.26
CA GLU A 230 -23.05 -16.42 15.56
C GLU A 230 -21.78 -16.53 16.41
N GLN A 231 -20.66 -16.97 15.81
CA GLN A 231 -19.37 -16.99 16.48
C GLN A 231 -18.92 -15.59 16.92
N ALA A 232 -19.07 -14.57 16.06
CA ALA A 232 -18.71 -13.19 16.39
C ALA A 232 -19.54 -12.63 17.57
N ILE A 233 -20.84 -12.91 17.58
CA ILE A 233 -21.76 -12.50 18.65
C ILE A 233 -21.39 -13.22 19.95
N ALA A 234 -21.16 -14.53 19.92
CA ALA A 234 -20.76 -15.29 21.10
C ALA A 234 -19.46 -14.76 21.73
N GLN A 235 -18.49 -14.35 20.90
CA GLN A 235 -17.25 -13.71 21.39
C GLN A 235 -17.47 -12.31 21.96
N SER A 236 -18.47 -11.58 21.47
CA SER A 236 -18.77 -10.20 21.90
C SER A 236 -19.73 -10.13 23.10
N ALA A 237 -20.45 -11.23 23.39
CA ALA A 237 -21.50 -11.27 24.42
C ALA A 237 -21.02 -10.85 25.81
N PRO A 238 -19.86 -11.34 26.35
CA PRO A 238 -19.42 -10.93 27.69
C PRO A 238 -19.15 -9.43 27.81
N GLN A 239 -18.66 -8.79 26.74
CA GLN A 239 -18.41 -7.35 26.69
C GLN A 239 -19.71 -6.55 26.63
N ALA A 240 -20.71 -7.05 25.91
CA ALA A 240 -22.02 -6.42 25.81
C ALA A 240 -22.81 -6.54 27.12
N GLU A 241 -22.82 -7.73 27.74
CA GLU A 241 -23.44 -7.97 29.05
C GLU A 241 -22.86 -7.07 30.13
N GLY A 242 -21.53 -6.96 30.21
CA GLY A 242 -20.85 -6.08 31.16
C GLY A 242 -21.11 -4.58 30.94
N ARG A 243 -21.75 -4.20 29.83
CA ARG A 243 -22.16 -2.82 29.50
C ARG A 243 -23.67 -2.65 29.36
N GLU A 244 -24.45 -3.68 29.69
CA GLU A 244 -25.91 -3.69 29.58
C GLU A 244 -26.39 -3.39 28.14
N ILE A 245 -25.72 -3.95 27.14
CA ILE A 245 -26.06 -3.81 25.72
C ILE A 245 -26.72 -5.08 25.21
N ASP A 246 -27.87 -4.96 24.55
CA ASP A 246 -28.56 -6.07 23.91
C ASP A 246 -27.92 -6.38 22.53
N LEU A 247 -27.49 -7.64 22.33
CA LEU A 247 -26.97 -8.13 21.06
C LEU A 247 -27.99 -9.06 20.41
N SER A 248 -28.38 -8.77 19.18
CA SER A 248 -29.31 -9.63 18.43
C SER A 248 -28.88 -9.90 16.99
N LEU A 249 -29.26 -11.07 16.49
CA LEU A 249 -29.05 -11.52 15.12
C LEU A 249 -30.41 -11.74 14.44
N HIS A 250 -30.61 -11.10 13.30
CA HIS A 250 -31.76 -11.30 12.44
C HIS A 250 -31.27 -11.84 11.09
N ALA A 251 -31.53 -13.12 10.80
CA ALA A 251 -31.11 -13.73 9.55
C ALA A 251 -32.31 -14.30 8.79
N GLN A 252 -32.30 -14.17 7.46
CA GLN A 252 -33.24 -14.89 6.60
C GLN A 252 -32.97 -16.41 6.67
N THR A 253 -34.03 -17.22 6.62
CA THR A 253 -33.91 -18.68 6.59
C THR A 253 -33.26 -19.11 5.26
N LEU A 254 -32.11 -19.80 5.33
CA LEU A 254 -31.31 -20.31 4.19
C LEU A 254 -30.52 -19.25 3.41
N LEU A 255 -29.42 -18.77 4.00
CA LEU A 255 -28.45 -17.93 3.29
C LEU A 255 -27.50 -18.78 2.42
N PRO A 256 -27.15 -18.33 1.20
CA PRO A 256 -26.13 -18.97 0.39
C PRO A 256 -24.72 -18.77 0.99
N LEU A 257 -23.82 -19.70 0.70
CA LEU A 257 -22.39 -19.54 1.02
C LEU A 257 -21.80 -18.36 0.23
N VAL A 258 -21.03 -17.53 0.92
CA VAL A 258 -20.30 -16.42 0.31
C VAL A 258 -18.85 -16.79 0.05
N VAL A 259 -18.20 -16.02 -0.82
CA VAL A 259 -16.79 -16.22 -1.17
C VAL A 259 -15.92 -15.29 -0.35
N GLY A 260 -15.05 -15.84 0.50
CA GLY A 260 -14.15 -15.00 1.29
C GLY A 260 -13.15 -15.78 2.14
N GLN A 261 -12.35 -15.03 2.90
CA GLN A 261 -11.48 -15.60 3.92
C GLN A 261 -12.17 -15.49 5.27
N GLU A 262 -12.63 -16.63 5.80
CA GLU A 262 -13.41 -16.74 7.03
C GLU A 262 -12.83 -15.91 8.19
N GLY A 263 -11.54 -16.07 8.50
CA GLY A 263 -10.89 -15.33 9.58
C GLY A 263 -10.90 -13.81 9.40
N ARG A 264 -10.87 -13.30 8.16
CA ARG A 264 -10.94 -11.86 7.88
C ARG A 264 -12.37 -11.33 7.97
N LEU A 265 -13.33 -12.12 7.49
CA LEU A 265 -14.74 -11.76 7.64
C LEU A 265 -15.15 -11.77 9.11
N LEU A 266 -14.71 -12.76 9.89
CA LEU A 266 -14.88 -12.77 11.35
C LEU A 266 -14.31 -11.49 11.98
N GLN A 267 -13.12 -11.08 11.57
CA GLN A 267 -12.50 -9.84 12.01
C GLN A 267 -13.33 -8.59 11.67
N VAL A 268 -14.03 -8.57 10.53
CA VAL A 268 -14.96 -7.48 10.18
C VAL A 268 -16.07 -7.38 11.21
N PHE A 269 -16.78 -8.49 11.48
CA PHE A 269 -17.88 -8.48 12.43
C PHE A 269 -17.43 -8.16 13.85
N LEU A 270 -16.32 -8.73 14.31
CA LEU A 270 -15.76 -8.41 15.64
C LEU A 270 -15.45 -6.92 15.78
N ASN A 271 -14.86 -6.26 14.77
CA ASN A 271 -14.59 -4.83 14.83
C ASN A 271 -15.88 -3.99 14.81
N LEU A 272 -16.89 -4.39 14.03
CA LEU A 272 -18.16 -3.68 13.96
C LEU A 272 -18.98 -3.82 15.25
N LEU A 273 -19.03 -5.02 15.82
CA LEU A 273 -19.68 -5.30 17.10
C LEU A 273 -18.97 -4.57 18.24
N ASP A 274 -17.63 -4.62 18.31
CA ASP A 274 -16.84 -3.91 19.30
C ASP A 274 -17.09 -2.38 19.24
N ASN A 275 -17.15 -1.80 18.03
CA ASN A 275 -17.52 -0.39 17.88
C ASN A 275 -18.95 -0.13 18.36
N GLY A 276 -19.93 -0.94 17.94
CA GLY A 276 -21.32 -0.81 18.38
C GLY A 276 -21.44 -0.82 19.90
N ILE A 277 -20.81 -1.78 20.58
CA ILE A 277 -20.83 -1.91 22.04
C ILE A 277 -20.07 -0.77 22.73
N LYS A 278 -18.95 -0.32 22.14
CA LYS A 278 -18.11 0.72 22.73
C LYS A 278 -18.78 2.08 22.80
N TYR A 279 -19.50 2.44 21.74
CA TYR A 279 -20.12 3.75 21.59
C TYR A 279 -21.58 3.80 22.06
N SER A 280 -22.20 2.65 22.29
CA SER A 280 -23.55 2.54 22.88
C SER A 280 -23.57 2.85 24.39
N ARG A 281 -24.74 3.26 24.88
CA ARG A 281 -25.04 3.52 26.30
C ARG A 281 -25.73 2.29 26.91
N PRO A 282 -25.67 2.09 28.24
CA PRO A 282 -26.47 1.04 28.90
C PRO A 282 -27.94 1.09 28.47
N GLY A 283 -28.49 -0.06 28.05
CA GLY A 283 -29.84 -0.22 27.52
C GLY A 283 -29.98 -0.07 25.99
N ASP A 284 -28.93 0.35 25.29
CA ASP A 284 -28.90 0.37 23.82
C ASP A 284 -28.76 -1.06 23.24
N ARG A 285 -28.96 -1.15 21.92
CA ARG A 285 -28.95 -2.42 21.19
C ARG A 285 -27.96 -2.37 20.04
N VAL A 286 -27.31 -3.49 19.76
CA VAL A 286 -26.54 -3.72 18.54
C VAL A 286 -27.12 -4.93 17.81
N ILE A 287 -27.52 -4.71 16.58
CA ILE A 287 -28.30 -5.65 15.78
C ILE A 287 -27.49 -6.00 14.53
N VAL A 288 -27.24 -7.29 14.32
CA VAL A 288 -26.70 -7.81 13.06
C VAL A 288 -27.85 -8.35 12.23
N SER A 289 -27.94 -7.95 10.96
CA SER A 289 -28.94 -8.45 10.01
C SER A 289 -28.26 -9.05 8.79
N LEU A 290 -28.69 -10.25 8.41
CA LEU A 290 -28.21 -10.98 7.23
C LEU A 290 -29.39 -11.29 6.29
N GLY A 291 -29.26 -10.90 5.03
CA GLY A 291 -30.31 -11.14 4.03
C GLY A 291 -29.74 -11.38 2.64
N ARG A 292 -30.45 -12.18 1.84
CA ARG A 292 -30.09 -12.38 0.43
C ARG A 292 -30.55 -11.18 -0.39
N VAL A 293 -29.67 -10.69 -1.26
CA VAL A 293 -29.94 -9.69 -2.30
C VAL A 293 -29.46 -10.22 -3.65
N GLU A 294 -29.74 -9.51 -4.73
CA GLU A 294 -29.37 -9.92 -6.10
C GLU A 294 -27.85 -10.12 -6.25
N GLU A 295 -27.07 -9.23 -5.64
CA GLU A 295 -25.61 -9.18 -5.73
C GLU A 295 -24.88 -10.15 -4.77
N GLY A 296 -25.62 -10.80 -3.85
CA GLY A 296 -25.06 -11.73 -2.88
C GLY A 296 -25.79 -11.74 -1.53
N VAL A 297 -25.03 -11.71 -0.43
CA VAL A 297 -25.57 -11.59 0.93
C VAL A 297 -25.29 -10.20 1.47
N GLU A 298 -26.35 -9.47 1.80
CA GLU A 298 -26.31 -8.20 2.50
C GLU A 298 -26.09 -8.43 4.00
N CYS A 299 -25.10 -7.72 4.52
CA CYS A 299 -24.75 -7.69 5.94
C CYS A 299 -24.98 -6.28 6.47
N ILE A 300 -25.76 -6.14 7.54
CA ILE A 300 -25.99 -4.88 8.22
C ILE A 300 -25.63 -5.03 9.69
N VAL A 301 -24.82 -4.14 10.22
CA VAL A 301 -24.60 -3.98 11.67
C VAL A 301 -25.12 -2.61 12.07
N ARG A 302 -26.08 -2.57 12.99
CA ARG A 302 -26.74 -1.35 13.44
C ARG A 302 -26.67 -1.22 14.95
N ASP A 303 -26.20 -0.09 15.47
CA ASP A 303 -26.35 0.29 16.87
C ASP A 303 -27.46 1.34 17.06
N THR A 304 -27.94 1.48 18.31
CA THR A 304 -28.87 2.56 18.72
C THR A 304 -28.20 3.67 19.53
N GLY A 305 -26.87 3.75 19.46
CA GLY A 305 -26.08 4.68 20.26
C GLY A 305 -26.25 6.15 19.85
N PRO A 306 -25.32 7.03 20.27
CA PRO A 306 -25.39 8.47 19.98
C PRO A 306 -25.20 8.83 18.50
N GLY A 307 -24.79 7.87 17.67
CA GLY A 307 -24.43 8.09 16.28
C GLY A 307 -23.15 8.90 16.09
N ILE A 308 -22.88 9.25 14.85
CA ILE A 308 -21.69 9.96 14.37
C ILE A 308 -22.15 11.24 13.67
N PRO A 309 -21.70 12.43 14.13
CA PRO A 309 -21.99 13.68 13.46
C PRO A 309 -21.61 13.67 11.98
N ALA A 310 -22.43 14.32 11.14
CA ALA A 310 -22.28 14.26 9.69
C ALA A 310 -20.92 14.75 9.17
N GLU A 311 -20.31 15.71 9.85
CA GLU A 311 -18.97 16.23 9.55
C GLU A 311 -17.85 15.20 9.74
N HIS A 312 -18.07 14.18 10.57
CA HIS A 312 -17.09 13.14 10.86
C HIS A 312 -17.24 11.92 9.93
N LEU A 313 -18.43 11.68 9.38
CA LEU A 313 -18.73 10.52 8.54
C LEU A 313 -17.74 10.30 7.37
N PRO A 314 -17.30 11.33 6.62
CA PRO A 314 -16.33 11.14 5.53
C PRO A 314 -14.91 10.77 6.00
N HIS A 315 -14.69 10.71 7.31
CA HIS A 315 -13.38 10.60 7.92
C HIS A 315 -13.24 9.39 8.84
N VAL A 316 -14.34 8.76 9.29
CA VAL A 316 -14.29 7.66 10.28
C VAL A 316 -13.58 6.40 9.82
N THR A 317 -13.38 6.21 8.52
CA THR A 317 -12.58 5.10 7.99
C THR A 317 -11.11 5.47 7.78
N ARG A 318 -10.73 6.74 7.97
CA ARG A 318 -9.33 7.17 7.94
C ARG A 318 -8.59 6.64 9.16
N ARG A 319 -7.35 6.21 8.93
CA ARG A 319 -6.44 5.69 9.97
C ARG A 319 -6.34 6.68 11.14
N PHE A 320 -6.47 6.16 12.36
CA PHE A 320 -6.35 6.91 13.63
C PHE A 320 -7.38 8.03 13.80
N TYR A 321 -8.38 8.13 12.94
CA TYR A 321 -9.42 9.15 13.07
C TYR A 321 -10.42 8.78 14.15
N ARG A 322 -10.86 9.78 14.92
CA ARG A 322 -11.84 9.62 15.99
C ARG A 322 -12.80 10.81 16.01
N ALA A 323 -14.10 10.52 15.94
CA ALA A 323 -15.17 11.54 15.97
C ALA A 323 -15.48 12.07 17.39
N VAL A 324 -15.21 11.28 18.43
CA VAL A 324 -15.56 11.61 19.82
C VAL A 324 -14.29 11.87 20.64
N PRO A 325 -14.29 12.81 21.62
CA PRO A 325 -13.15 13.08 22.50
C PRO A 325 -12.60 11.83 23.19
N ARG A 326 -11.33 11.91 23.62
CA ARG A 326 -10.46 10.81 24.10
C ARG A 326 -11.01 9.89 25.22
N LYS A 327 -12.17 10.18 25.82
CA LYS A 327 -12.74 9.42 26.95
C LYS A 327 -13.18 7.99 26.61
N ILE A 328 -13.53 7.69 25.36
CA ILE A 328 -13.88 6.31 24.94
C ILE A 328 -12.61 5.64 24.43
N GLU A 329 -12.25 4.45 24.91
CA GLU A 329 -11.10 3.70 24.41
C GLU A 329 -11.28 3.29 22.95
N GLY A 330 -10.33 3.63 22.08
CA GLY A 330 -10.35 3.24 20.66
C GLY A 330 -9.10 3.69 19.92
N SER A 331 -8.61 2.85 19.01
CA SER A 331 -7.41 3.08 18.19
C SER A 331 -7.66 3.97 16.98
N GLY A 332 -8.92 4.10 16.54
CA GLY A 332 -9.25 4.69 15.24
C GLY A 332 -8.78 3.83 14.05
N LEU A 333 -8.41 2.56 14.27
CA LEU A 333 -7.98 1.65 13.21
C LEU A 333 -9.05 0.60 12.85
N GLY A 334 -10.04 0.38 13.71
CA GLY A 334 -11.05 -0.68 13.53
C GLY A 334 -11.83 -0.55 12.22
N LEU A 335 -12.41 0.62 11.95
CA LEU A 335 -13.15 0.85 10.69
C LEU A 335 -12.25 0.89 9.45
N THR A 336 -11.01 1.36 9.58
CA THR A 336 -10.03 1.28 8.48
C THR A 336 -9.74 -0.18 8.11
N LEU A 337 -9.57 -1.05 9.11
CA LEU A 337 -9.34 -2.47 8.90
C LEU A 337 -10.55 -3.12 8.23
N VAL A 338 -11.76 -2.78 8.66
CA VAL A 338 -13.01 -3.22 8.02
C VAL A 338 -13.05 -2.81 6.55
N GLU A 339 -12.82 -1.53 6.25
CA GLU A 339 -12.82 -1.02 4.87
C GLU A 339 -11.80 -1.76 3.99
N GLU A 340 -10.57 -1.96 4.49
CA GLU A 340 -9.52 -2.64 3.73
C GLU A 340 -9.82 -4.13 3.49
N ILE A 341 -10.35 -4.83 4.50
CA ILE A 341 -10.77 -6.22 4.35
C ILE A 341 -11.89 -6.33 3.31
N LEU A 342 -12.92 -5.49 3.41
CA LEU A 342 -14.05 -5.50 2.48
C LEU A 342 -13.62 -5.15 1.06
N ARG A 343 -12.75 -4.14 0.88
CA ARG A 343 -12.18 -3.76 -0.41
C ARG A 343 -11.50 -4.93 -1.10
N ARG A 344 -10.75 -5.75 -0.35
CA ARG A 344 -10.10 -6.97 -0.86
C ARG A 344 -11.07 -8.12 -1.16
N HIS A 345 -12.23 -8.11 -0.52
CA HIS A 345 -13.37 -8.96 -0.86
C HIS A 345 -14.25 -8.37 -1.97
N GLN A 346 -13.80 -7.30 -2.65
CA GLN A 346 -14.56 -6.60 -3.69
C GLN A 346 -15.92 -6.08 -3.18
N SER A 347 -16.01 -5.83 -1.88
CA SER A 347 -17.19 -5.30 -1.20
C SER A 347 -16.96 -3.86 -0.77
N ARG A 348 -18.03 -3.07 -0.80
CA ARG A 348 -18.00 -1.68 -0.38
C ARG A 348 -18.63 -1.53 1.01
N LEU A 349 -17.93 -0.80 1.87
CA LEU A 349 -18.48 -0.34 3.14
C LEU A 349 -19.38 0.87 2.92
N GLU A 350 -20.63 0.78 3.34
CA GLU A 350 -21.60 1.87 3.37
C GLU A 350 -21.92 2.22 4.81
N LEU A 351 -21.77 3.49 5.18
CA LEU A 351 -21.97 3.94 6.56
C LEU A 351 -22.99 5.08 6.58
N GLN A 352 -24.01 4.90 7.41
CA GLN A 352 -25.06 5.88 7.67
C GLN A 352 -25.14 6.08 9.18
N SER A 353 -25.29 7.31 9.65
CA SER A 353 -25.44 7.56 11.09
C SER A 353 -26.33 8.75 11.34
N ARG A 354 -27.08 8.71 12.46
CA ARG A 354 -27.97 9.79 12.88
C ARG A 354 -27.71 10.13 14.34
N THR A 355 -27.59 11.42 14.63
CA THR A 355 -27.37 11.94 15.99
C THR A 355 -28.63 12.57 16.62
N VAL A 356 -29.70 12.72 15.82
CA VAL A 356 -30.98 13.34 16.23
C VAL A 356 -32.15 12.58 15.61
N GLY A 357 -33.30 12.61 16.28
CA GLY A 357 -34.53 11.92 15.88
C GLY A 357 -34.90 10.76 16.80
N GLU A 358 -36.02 10.09 16.49
CA GLU A 358 -36.54 8.95 17.28
C GLU A 358 -35.63 7.71 17.19
N GLU A 359 -34.81 7.60 16.15
CA GLU A 359 -33.84 6.53 15.95
C GLU A 359 -32.43 7.09 15.71
N THR A 360 -31.65 7.22 16.78
CA THR A 360 -30.21 7.52 16.70
C THR A 360 -29.38 6.26 16.52
N GLY A 361 -28.12 6.42 16.11
CA GLY A 361 -27.14 5.34 16.01
C GLY A 361 -26.48 5.23 14.65
N THR A 362 -25.60 4.25 14.50
CA THR A 362 -24.86 3.99 13.26
C THR A 362 -25.33 2.71 12.61
N ARG A 363 -25.48 2.75 11.28
CA ARG A 363 -25.78 1.62 10.42
C ARG A 363 -24.63 1.44 9.45
N VAL A 364 -23.99 0.29 9.53
CA VAL A 364 -22.96 -0.16 8.61
C VAL A 364 -23.53 -1.25 7.72
N ARG A 365 -23.39 -1.11 6.40
CA ARG A 365 -23.89 -2.03 5.39
C ARG A 365 -22.78 -2.43 4.44
N PHE A 366 -22.75 -3.69 4.04
CA PHE A 366 -21.90 -4.19 2.95
C PHE A 366 -22.51 -5.46 2.34
N VAL A 367 -22.11 -5.82 1.12
CA VAL A 367 -22.62 -7.00 0.40
C VAL A 367 -21.47 -7.93 0.03
N LEU A 368 -21.57 -9.20 0.37
CA LEU A 368 -20.59 -10.23 0.03
C LEU A 368 -21.10 -11.10 -1.10
N SER A 369 -20.27 -11.30 -2.12
CA SER A 369 -20.62 -12.10 -3.29
C SER A 369 -20.81 -13.58 -2.94
N ILE A 370 -21.83 -14.19 -3.52
CA ILE A 370 -22.08 -15.62 -3.44
C ILE A 370 -21.11 -16.40 -4.33
N LEU A 371 -20.82 -17.65 -3.96
CA LEU A 371 -20.05 -18.55 -4.82
C LEU A 371 -20.85 -18.82 -6.10
N PRO A 372 -20.30 -18.58 -7.32
CA PRO A 372 -20.94 -19.01 -8.55
C PRO A 372 -21.18 -20.52 -8.50
N GLU A 373 -22.35 -20.99 -8.94
CA GLU A 373 -22.73 -22.41 -8.89
C GLU A 373 -21.74 -23.34 -9.62
N GLU A 374 -20.97 -22.80 -10.56
CA GLU A 374 -19.99 -23.51 -11.40
C GLU A 374 -18.75 -24.05 -10.65
N VAL A 375 -18.52 -23.63 -9.39
CA VAL A 375 -17.34 -24.06 -8.59
C VAL A 375 -17.72 -25.11 -7.53
N ARG A 376 -18.93 -25.67 -7.58
CA ARG A 376 -19.39 -26.74 -6.65
C ARG A 376 -19.04 -28.17 -7.08
N ALA A 377 -18.23 -28.36 -8.13
CA ALA A 377 -17.86 -29.67 -8.68
C ALA A 377 -16.56 -30.23 -8.10
#